data_AF-A0A4Z1C5F2-F1
#
_entry.id   AF-A0A4Z1C5F2-F1
#
_cell.length_a   1.000
_cell.length_b   1.000
_cell.length_c   1.000
_cell.angle_alpha   90.00
_cell.angle_beta   90.00
_cell.angle_gamma   90.00
#
_symmetry.space_group_name_H-M   'P 1'
#
loop_
_entity.id
_entity.type
_entity.pdbx_description
1 polymer ?
#
loop_
_entity_poly.entity_id
_entity_poly.type
_entity_poly.pdbx_seq_one_letter_code
_entity_poly.pdbx_strand_id
1 'polypeptide(L)'
;PLSFEVKSCQLLLDRILDVVSRSSRILGEEVSITASIGGTVYPQSETIDAEQLLRQADQAMYSAKESGKNQCFYYDADSERAVRDLFGDLKRIEIALAND
;
A
#
# COMPACT_ATOMS: atom_id res chain seq x y z
N PRO A 1 9.07 3.76 -14.23
CA PRO A 1 9.52 2.36 -14.00
C PRO A 1 8.52 1.57 -13.14
N LEU A 2 8.23 1.95 -11.89
CA LEU A 2 7.15 1.32 -11.10
C LEU A 2 5.74 1.53 -11.67
N SER A 3 5.51 2.65 -12.35
CA SER A 3 4.18 3.05 -12.82
C SER A 3 3.59 2.14 -13.91
N PHE A 4 4.37 1.31 -14.60
CA PHE A 4 3.85 0.43 -15.65
C PHE A 4 3.45 -0.95 -15.12
N GLU A 5 4.29 -1.55 -14.26
CA GLU A 5 4.01 -2.87 -13.67
C GLU A 5 2.83 -2.82 -12.69
N VAL A 6 2.77 -1.79 -11.85
CA VAL A 6 1.63 -1.54 -10.96
C VAL A 6 0.34 -1.33 -11.76
N LYS A 7 0.39 -0.53 -12.84
CA LYS A 7 -0.76 -0.33 -13.74
C LYS A 7 -1.21 -1.61 -14.43
N SER A 8 -0.29 -2.52 -14.73
CA SER A 8 -0.62 -3.80 -15.39
C SER A 8 -1.46 -4.70 -14.48
N CYS A 9 -1.19 -4.67 -13.17
CA CYS A 9 -1.97 -5.42 -12.19
C CYS A 9 -3.28 -4.73 -11.81
N GLN A 10 -3.36 -3.39 -11.93
CA GLN A 10 -4.55 -2.63 -11.55
C GLN A 10 -5.84 -3.18 -12.17
N LEU A 11 -5.83 -3.50 -13.47
CA LEU A 11 -7.01 -4.03 -14.15
C LEU A 11 -7.49 -5.38 -13.57
N LEU A 12 -6.56 -6.25 -13.16
CA LEU A 12 -6.92 -7.52 -12.52
C LEU A 12 -7.46 -7.31 -11.11
N LEU A 13 -6.89 -6.38 -10.36
CA LEU A 13 -7.34 -6.07 -8.99
C LEU A 13 -8.72 -5.41 -9.00
N ASP A 14 -8.98 -4.49 -9.93
CA ASP A 14 -10.29 -3.87 -10.10
C ASP A 14 -11.35 -4.93 -10.45
N ARG A 15 -11.01 -5.93 -11.27
CA ARG A 15 -11.89 -7.06 -11.56
C ARG A 15 -12.16 -7.93 -10.34
N ILE A 16 -11.16 -8.14 -9.49
CA ILE A 16 -11.34 -8.89 -8.23
C ILE A 16 -12.28 -8.12 -7.30
N LEU A 17 -12.06 -6.81 -7.13
CA LEU A 17 -12.93 -5.94 -6.32
C LEU A 17 -14.36 -5.96 -6.83
N ASP A 18 -14.56 -5.83 -8.15
CA ASP A 18 -15.88 -5.92 -8.77
C ASP A 18 -16.57 -7.24 -8.45
N VAL A 19 -15.91 -8.38 -8.70
CA VAL A 19 -16.46 -9.71 -8.43
C VAL A 19 -16.79 -9.92 -6.95
N VAL A 20 -15.91 -9.50 -6.04
CA VAL A 20 -16.12 -9.62 -4.58
C VAL A 20 -17.28 -8.75 -4.11
N SER A 21 -17.47 -7.58 -4.73
CA SER A 21 -18.54 -6.64 -4.38
C SER A 21 -19.93 -7.05 -4.88
N ARG A 22 -20.02 -8.07 -5.72
CA ARG A 22 -21.31 -8.56 -6.23
C ARG A 22 -22.10 -9.22 -5.12
N SER A 23 -23.34 -8.78 -4.98
CA SER A 23 -24.32 -9.37 -4.10
C SER A 23 -24.47 -10.87 -4.32
N SER A 24 -24.48 -11.66 -3.24
CA SER A 24 -24.62 -13.10 -3.27
C SER A 24 -25.69 -13.56 -2.28
N ARG A 25 -26.44 -14.61 -2.65
CA ARG A 25 -27.41 -15.22 -1.73
C ARG A 25 -26.74 -16.22 -0.80
N ILE A 26 -26.78 -15.93 0.49
CA ILE A 26 -26.30 -16.83 1.55
C ILE A 26 -27.48 -17.09 2.48
N LEU A 27 -27.87 -18.36 2.63
CA LEU A 27 -29.01 -18.76 3.47
C LEU A 27 -30.35 -18.07 3.12
N GLY A 28 -30.52 -17.69 1.85
CA GLY A 28 -31.72 -16.98 1.37
C GLY A 28 -31.66 -15.46 1.52
N GLU A 29 -30.69 -14.94 2.25
CA GLU A 29 -30.45 -13.50 2.43
C GLU A 29 -29.53 -12.95 1.36
N GLU A 30 -29.77 -11.70 0.97
CA GLU A 30 -28.92 -10.97 0.05
C GLU A 30 -27.77 -10.29 0.81
N VAL A 31 -26.53 -10.71 0.54
CA VAL A 31 -25.33 -10.22 1.25
C VAL A 31 -24.36 -9.60 0.25
N SER A 32 -23.92 -8.38 0.55
CA SER A 32 -22.82 -7.72 -0.15
C SER A 32 -21.64 -7.51 0.79
N ILE A 33 -20.44 -7.79 0.28
CA ILE A 33 -19.18 -7.55 0.98
C ILE A 33 -18.31 -6.63 0.15
N THR A 34 -17.30 -6.03 0.77
CA THR A 34 -16.26 -5.28 0.05
C THR A 34 -14.90 -5.82 0.47
N ALA A 35 -13.89 -5.61 -0.38
CA ALA A 35 -12.52 -5.94 -0.06
C ALA A 35 -11.64 -4.69 -0.03
N SER A 36 -10.49 -4.78 0.62
CA SER A 36 -9.44 -3.76 0.54
C SER A 36 -8.15 -4.51 0.24
N ILE A 37 -7.42 -4.04 -0.76
CA ILE A 37 -6.24 -4.73 -1.26
C ILE A 37 -5.02 -3.84 -1.00
N GLY A 38 -3.96 -4.44 -0.49
CA GLY A 38 -2.65 -3.81 -0.34
C GLY A 38 -1.60 -4.56 -1.14
N GLY A 39 -0.78 -3.84 -1.88
CA GLY A 39 0.29 -4.40 -2.69
C GLY A 39 1.63 -3.74 -2.41
N THR A 40 2.72 -4.47 -2.68
CA THR A 40 4.07 -3.90 -2.80
C THR A 40 4.74 -4.53 -4.01
N VAL A 41 5.78 -3.88 -4.54
CA VAL A 41 6.52 -4.34 -5.73
C VAL A 41 7.90 -4.79 -5.31
N TYR A 42 8.38 -5.85 -5.95
CA TYR A 42 9.76 -6.32 -5.88
C TYR A 42 10.26 -6.57 -7.31
N PRO A 43 11.52 -6.25 -7.64
CA PRO A 43 12.56 -5.69 -6.76
C PRO A 43 12.36 -4.21 -6.41
N GLN A 44 12.96 -3.78 -5.29
CA GLN A 44 13.02 -2.38 -4.85
C GLN A 44 14.45 -1.87 -4.88
N SER A 45 14.62 -0.55 -4.81
CA SER A 45 15.92 0.12 -4.74
C SER A 45 16.76 -0.31 -3.54
N GLU A 46 16.11 -0.65 -2.42
CA GLU A 46 16.75 -1.23 -1.24
C GLU A 46 16.61 -2.75 -1.20
N THR A 47 17.63 -3.40 -0.64
CA THR A 47 17.53 -4.80 -0.24
C THR A 47 16.46 -4.93 0.84
N ILE A 48 15.49 -5.80 0.59
CA ILE A 48 14.34 -6.03 1.45
C ILE A 48 14.09 -7.52 1.58
N ASP A 49 13.75 -7.98 2.78
CA ASP A 49 13.38 -9.36 3.03
C ASP A 49 11.87 -9.59 2.81
N ALA A 50 11.47 -10.87 2.79
CA ALA A 50 10.08 -11.26 2.57
C ALA A 50 9.13 -10.75 3.65
N GLU A 51 9.58 -10.66 4.91
CA GLU A 51 8.75 -10.20 6.03
C GLU A 51 8.48 -8.70 5.94
N GLN A 52 9.48 -7.92 5.52
CA GLN A 52 9.37 -6.50 5.23
C GLN A 52 8.43 -6.25 4.05
N LEU A 53 8.51 -7.04 2.97
CA LEU A 53 7.57 -6.94 1.85
C LEU A 53 6.11 -7.20 2.29
N LEU A 54 5.89 -8.23 3.11
CA LEU A 54 4.55 -8.52 3.65
C LEU A 54 4.03 -7.36 4.50
N ARG A 55 4.87 -6.80 5.39
CA ARG A 55 4.50 -5.62 6.18
C ARG A 55 4.12 -4.42 5.31
N GLN A 56 4.85 -4.17 4.23
CA GLN A 56 4.53 -3.09 3.29
C GLN A 56 3.16 -3.31 2.62
N ALA A 57 2.88 -4.54 2.17
CA ALA A 57 1.58 -4.87 1.60
C ALA A 57 0.44 -4.71 2.63
N ASP A 58 0.66 -5.14 3.88
CA ASP A 58 -0.30 -4.97 4.96
C ASP A 58 -0.56 -3.49 5.29
N GLN A 59 0.50 -2.67 5.30
CA GLN A 59 0.38 -1.21 5.48
C GLN A 59 -0.47 -0.59 4.37
N ALA A 60 -0.19 -0.95 3.10
CA ALA A 60 -0.98 -0.47 1.97
C ALA A 60 -2.44 -0.93 2.06
N MET A 61 -2.69 -2.16 2.50
CA MET A 61 -4.05 -2.68 2.72
C MET A 61 -4.77 -1.89 3.81
N TYR A 62 -4.05 -1.56 4.88
CA TYR A 62 -4.60 -0.76 5.97
C TYR A 62 -5.00 0.64 5.47
N SER A 63 -4.14 1.31 4.72
CA SER A 63 -4.46 2.59 4.09
C SER A 63 -5.70 2.50 3.19
N ALA A 64 -5.84 1.43 2.40
CA ALA A 64 -7.02 1.20 1.56
C ALA A 64 -8.32 1.01 2.39
N LYS A 65 -8.22 0.43 3.59
CA LYS A 65 -9.35 0.30 4.52
C LYS A 65 -9.78 1.66 5.07
N GLU A 66 -8.82 2.51 5.44
CA GLU A 66 -9.09 3.84 5.99
C GLU A 66 -9.67 4.80 4.95
N SER A 67 -9.24 4.70 3.69
CA SER A 67 -9.67 5.61 2.61
C SER A 67 -11.05 5.32 2.02
N GLY A 68 -11.85 4.41 2.63
CA GLY A 68 -13.23 4.15 2.20
C GLY A 68 -13.57 2.73 1.72
N LYS A 69 -12.66 1.74 1.91
CA LYS A 69 -12.81 0.34 1.47
C LYS A 69 -13.07 0.22 -0.05
N ASN A 70 -13.20 -1.01 -0.56
CA ASN A 70 -13.41 -1.33 -1.97
C ASN A 70 -12.38 -0.72 -2.95
N GLN A 71 -11.12 -0.70 -2.55
CA GLN A 71 -10.03 -0.14 -3.35
C GLN A 71 -8.71 -0.87 -3.08
N CYS A 72 -7.74 -0.64 -3.96
CA CYS A 72 -6.40 -1.18 -3.89
C CYS A 72 -5.37 -0.07 -3.75
N PHE A 73 -4.50 -0.18 -2.75
CA PHE A 73 -3.37 0.73 -2.57
C PHE A 73 -2.05 -0.05 -2.73
N TYR A 74 -1.02 0.66 -3.16
CA TYR A 74 0.34 0.14 -3.26
C TYR A 74 1.25 0.90 -2.30
N TYR A 75 2.16 0.17 -1.67
CA TYR A 75 3.23 0.76 -0.89
C TYR A 75 4.24 1.42 -1.84
N ASP A 76 4.44 2.72 -1.68
CA ASP A 76 5.42 3.48 -2.44
C ASP A 76 6.73 3.58 -1.65
N ALA A 77 7.61 2.59 -1.87
CA ALA A 77 8.89 2.49 -1.18
C ALA A 77 9.84 3.66 -1.46
N ASP A 78 9.73 4.30 -2.63
CA ASP A 78 10.59 5.42 -3.01
C ASP A 78 10.10 6.71 -2.34
N SER A 79 8.79 6.97 -2.32
CA SER A 79 8.21 8.11 -1.58
C SER A 79 8.47 7.99 -0.08
N GLU A 80 8.27 6.81 0.50
CA GLU A 80 8.54 6.53 1.92
C GLU A 80 10.01 6.73 2.28
N ARG A 81 10.93 6.33 1.40
CA ARG A 81 12.35 6.63 1.55
C ARG A 81 12.61 8.13 1.55
N ALA A 82 12.10 8.86 0.55
CA ALA A 82 12.34 10.30 0.43
C ALA A 82 11.86 11.06 1.67
N VAL A 83 10.73 10.65 2.24
CA VAL A 83 10.21 11.21 3.50
C VAL A 83 11.15 10.89 4.67
N ARG A 84 11.61 9.64 4.81
CA ARG A 84 12.57 9.27 5.86
C ARG A 84 13.89 10.04 5.76
N ASP A 85 14.43 10.19 4.56
CA ASP A 85 15.69 10.90 4.32
C ASP A 85 15.57 12.37 4.72
N LEU A 86 14.48 13.05 4.31
CA LEU A 86 14.20 14.43 4.68
C LEU A 86 14.11 14.63 6.20
N PHE A 87 13.37 13.76 6.89
CA PHE A 87 13.26 13.84 8.35
C PHE A 87 14.61 13.58 9.04
N GLY A 88 15.44 12.68 8.49
CA GLY A 88 16.79 12.43 8.96
C GLY A 88 17.67 13.68 8.87
N ASP A 89 17.60 14.40 7.76
CA ASP A 89 18.39 15.62 7.53
C ASP A 89 17.94 16.77 8.43
N LEU A 90 16.63 16.97 8.61
CA LEU A 90 16.11 17.99 9.53
C LEU A 90 16.59 17.75 10.96
N LYS A 91 16.56 16.50 11.43
CA LYS A 91 17.01 16.13 12.77
C LYS A 91 18.51 16.38 12.98
N ARG A 92 19.33 16.19 11.94
CA ARG A 92 20.76 16.51 11.99
C ARG A 92 21.00 18.00 12.17
N ILE A 93 20.26 18.84 11.45
CA ILE A 93 20.36 20.30 11.56
C ILE A 93 19.95 20.77 12.96
N GLU A 94 18.85 20.23 13.49
CA GLU A 94 18.38 20.55 14.84
C GLU A 94 19.43 20.23 15.91
N ILE A 95 20.04 19.04 15.85
CA ILE A 95 21.08 18.62 16.78
C ILE A 95 22.34 19.50 16.66
N ALA A 96 22.71 19.91 15.44
CA ALA A 96 23.87 20.78 15.23
C ALA A 96 23.64 22.17 15.84
N LEU A 97 22.46 22.76 15.63
CA LEU A 97 22.09 24.05 16.21
C LEU A 97 21.96 24.02 17.75
N ALA A 98 21.65 22.86 18.33
CA ALA A 98 21.54 22.70 19.78
C ALA A 98 22.89 22.46 20.50
N ASN A 99 23.94 22.12 19.75
CA ASN A 99 25.27 21.84 20.28
C ASN A 99 26.31 22.94 19.97
N ASP A 100 25.91 24.00 19.27
CA ASP A 100 26.64 25.27 19.11
C ASP A 100 26.21 26.27 20.22
#